data_AF-A0AAU7DPE4-F1
#
_entry.id   AF-A0AAU7DPE4-F1
#
_cell.length_a   1.000
_cell.length_b   1.000
_cell.length_c   1.000
_cell.angle_alpha   90.00
_cell.angle_beta   90.00
_cell.angle_gamma   90.00
#
_symmetry.space_group_name_H-M   'P 1'
#
loop_
_entity.id
_entity.type
_entity.pdbx_description
1 polymer ?
#
loop_
_entity_poly.entity_id
_entity_poly.type
_entity_poly.pdbx_seq_one_letter_code
_entity_poly.pdbx_strand_id
1 'polypeptide(L)'
;MTSKANLVSSIETAAIKAGLKLVSATEGSDLSGQPTQVFQLGLPGLDDRRLQLELTEAFDFDKANLLPEMAAHLAAEAKRLRNPRPDCYVTLGGLPLAFGKFQWPFHRSTSGSDTYIVHGEISIADGGAHNLHAKVAASVTVTFAEIVPAMEQPYAETFVYNAIRKTVDFGQLEFLKSGNRQPVPVTTRFYSRWQKKFVFTETDDQERLRYLLSKIYWLSGVLGEGKPVWIADPRDAQYLNTTESDLLRMAGQEAGEGLMTLSGEYAAATPQLMARSAEYEAARDAALNFTKPQFNESMRSGHANM
;
A
#
# COMPACT_ATOMS: atom_id res chain seq x y z
N MET A 1 -25.15 25.54 -2.01
CA MET A 1 -23.78 25.26 -2.51
C MET A 1 -23.84 23.93 -3.24
N THR A 2 -23.16 23.80 -4.39
CA THR A 2 -23.13 22.53 -5.15
C THR A 2 -22.33 21.48 -4.37
N SER A 3 -22.68 20.19 -4.51
CA SER A 3 -22.01 19.06 -3.84
C SER A 3 -20.48 19.11 -4.00
N LYS A 4 -20.02 19.44 -5.21
CA LYS A 4 -18.60 19.62 -5.54
C LYS A 4 -17.88 20.66 -4.66
N ALA A 5 -18.49 21.83 -4.44
CA ALA A 5 -17.88 22.88 -3.61
C ALA A 5 -17.72 22.41 -2.15
N ASN A 6 -18.69 21.64 -1.64
CA ASN A 6 -18.64 21.07 -0.30
C ASN A 6 -17.56 19.99 -0.19
N LEU A 7 -17.42 19.13 -1.20
CA LEU A 7 -16.39 18.10 -1.26
C LEU A 7 -14.98 18.70 -1.20
N VAL A 8 -14.70 19.68 -2.07
CA VAL A 8 -13.40 20.37 -2.10
C VAL A 8 -13.10 21.05 -0.77
N SER A 9 -14.05 21.82 -0.22
CA SER A 9 -13.89 22.50 1.06
C SER A 9 -13.62 21.52 2.22
N SER A 10 -14.26 20.35 2.21
CA SER A 10 -14.10 19.34 3.26
C SER A 10 -12.70 18.70 3.21
N ILE A 11 -12.23 18.34 2.01
CA ILE A 11 -10.89 17.79 1.80
C ILE A 11 -9.82 18.82 2.13
N GLU A 12 -9.97 20.08 1.68
CA GLU A 12 -9.01 21.15 1.98
C GLU A 12 -8.89 21.40 3.49
N THR A 13 -10.03 21.48 4.19
CA THR A 13 -10.05 21.67 5.65
C THR A 13 -9.36 20.51 6.38
N ALA A 14 -9.67 19.26 5.98
CA ALA A 14 -9.05 18.08 6.57
C ALA A 14 -7.54 18.00 6.27
N ALA A 15 -7.12 18.34 5.05
CA ALA A 15 -5.73 18.40 4.64
C ALA A 15 -4.94 19.44 5.45
N ILE A 16 -5.46 20.65 5.61
CA ILE A 16 -4.83 21.70 6.42
C ILE A 16 -4.64 21.23 7.87
N LYS A 17 -5.67 20.61 8.45
CA LYS A 17 -5.60 20.05 9.81
C LYS A 17 -4.54 18.94 9.94
N ALA A 18 -4.32 18.17 8.89
CA ALA A 18 -3.28 17.15 8.79
C ALA A 18 -1.87 17.72 8.53
N GLY A 19 -1.73 19.03 8.31
CA GLY A 19 -0.46 19.67 7.95
C GLY A 19 -0.09 19.51 6.46
N LEU A 20 -1.06 19.14 5.62
CA LEU A 20 -0.94 19.08 4.17
C LEU A 20 -1.42 20.38 3.54
N LYS A 21 -0.92 20.65 2.33
CA LYS A 21 -1.39 21.70 1.44
C LYS A 21 -2.13 21.08 0.27
N LEU A 22 -3.30 21.61 -0.06
CA LEU A 22 -3.96 21.34 -1.33
C LEU A 22 -3.16 22.00 -2.46
N VAL A 23 -2.54 21.18 -3.31
CA VAL A 23 -1.73 21.63 -4.46
C VAL A 23 -2.63 21.92 -5.64
N SER A 24 -3.59 21.03 -5.92
CA SER A 24 -4.60 21.21 -6.96
C SER A 24 -5.83 20.36 -6.70
N ALA A 25 -6.99 20.83 -7.17
CA ALA A 25 -8.21 20.06 -7.29
C ALA A 25 -8.71 20.16 -8.74
N THR A 26 -8.71 19.05 -9.48
CA THR A 26 -9.07 19.00 -10.91
C THR A 26 -10.18 17.99 -11.16
N GLU A 27 -11.00 18.23 -12.18
CA GLU A 27 -11.98 17.25 -12.66
C GLU A 27 -11.26 16.08 -13.35
N GLY A 28 -11.81 14.89 -13.17
CA GLY A 28 -11.37 13.65 -13.81
C GLY A 28 -12.57 12.81 -14.23
N SER A 29 -12.28 11.60 -14.68
CA SER A 29 -13.31 10.60 -14.98
C SER A 29 -12.81 9.21 -14.59
N ASP A 30 -13.68 8.43 -13.95
CA ASP A 30 -13.38 7.04 -13.63
C ASP A 30 -13.33 6.16 -14.89
N LEU A 31 -13.04 4.86 -14.71
CA LEU A 31 -12.97 3.90 -15.82
C LEU A 31 -14.31 3.74 -16.58
N SER A 32 -15.42 4.09 -15.96
CA SER A 32 -16.78 4.04 -16.53
C SER A 32 -17.21 5.38 -17.16
N GLY A 33 -16.34 6.39 -17.15
CA GLY A 33 -16.62 7.73 -17.66
C GLY A 33 -17.46 8.59 -16.70
N GLN A 34 -17.65 8.18 -15.44
CA GLN A 34 -18.34 8.98 -14.43
C GLN A 34 -17.41 10.08 -13.90
N PRO A 35 -17.93 11.27 -13.58
CA PRO A 35 -17.11 12.38 -13.14
C PRO A 35 -16.47 12.12 -11.76
N THR A 36 -15.18 12.42 -11.67
CA THR A 36 -14.39 12.35 -10.43
C THR A 36 -13.77 13.70 -10.10
N GLN A 37 -13.43 13.87 -8.82
CA GLN A 37 -12.63 14.97 -8.33
C GLN A 37 -11.26 14.42 -7.88
N VAL A 38 -10.20 14.88 -8.55
CA VAL A 38 -8.82 14.51 -8.27
C VAL A 38 -8.16 15.61 -7.44
N PHE A 39 -7.63 15.23 -6.29
CA PHE A 39 -6.90 16.09 -5.38
C PHE A 39 -5.43 15.71 -5.38
N GLN A 40 -4.57 16.71 -5.50
CA GLN A 40 -3.13 16.57 -5.26
C GLN A 40 -2.82 17.27 -3.95
N LEU A 41 -2.34 16.50 -2.97
CA LEU A 41 -2.01 16.98 -1.63
C LEU A 41 -0.50 16.82 -1.42
N GLY A 42 0.15 17.81 -0.83
CA GLY A 42 1.60 17.80 -0.60
C GLY A 42 1.96 18.33 0.77
N LEU A 43 3.19 18.03 1.21
CA LEU A 43 3.75 18.66 2.40
C LEU A 43 4.35 20.02 2.03
N PRO A 44 4.13 21.08 2.84
CA PRO A 44 4.78 22.37 2.61
C PRO A 44 6.31 22.22 2.52
N GLY A 45 6.91 22.70 1.42
CA GLY A 45 8.36 22.62 1.19
C GLY A 45 8.87 21.30 0.62
N LEU A 46 7.99 20.33 0.34
CA LEU A 46 8.32 19.05 -0.29
C LEU A 46 7.40 18.82 -1.50
N ASP A 47 7.62 19.62 -2.55
CA ASP A 47 6.72 19.68 -3.71
C ASP A 47 6.83 18.47 -4.66
N ASP A 48 7.87 17.65 -4.48
CA ASP A 48 8.20 16.46 -5.27
C ASP A 48 7.39 15.21 -4.87
N ARG A 49 6.90 15.17 -3.62
CA ARG A 49 6.15 14.04 -3.06
C ARG A 49 4.71 14.46 -2.80
N ARG A 50 3.79 13.78 -3.47
CA ARG A 50 2.36 14.12 -3.44
C ARG A 50 1.52 12.88 -3.20
N LEU A 51 0.43 13.09 -2.46
CA LEU A 51 -0.68 12.16 -2.35
C LEU A 51 -1.71 12.54 -3.42
N GLN A 52 -2.10 11.57 -4.24
CA GLN A 52 -3.26 11.69 -5.10
C GLN A 52 -4.46 11.01 -4.42
N LEU A 53 -5.53 11.79 -4.22
CA LEU A 53 -6.81 11.31 -3.76
C LEU A 53 -7.84 11.55 -4.86
N GLU A 54 -8.55 10.52 -5.29
CA GLU A 54 -9.57 10.59 -6.33
C GLU A 54 -10.88 10.02 -5.80
N LEU A 55 -11.91 10.86 -5.79
CA LEU A 55 -13.24 10.55 -5.29
C LEU A 55 -14.26 10.81 -6.39
N THR A 56 -15.37 10.08 -6.39
CA THR A 56 -16.52 10.42 -7.23
C THR A 56 -16.95 11.87 -6.96
N GLU A 57 -17.33 12.65 -7.98
CA GLU A 57 -17.74 14.05 -7.76
C GLU A 57 -18.96 14.17 -6.82
N ALA A 58 -19.85 13.16 -6.87
CA ALA A 58 -21.01 13.04 -6.01
C ALA A 58 -20.70 12.45 -4.62
N PHE A 59 -19.42 12.22 -4.27
CA PHE A 59 -19.06 11.66 -2.97
C PHE A 59 -19.48 12.59 -1.84
N ASP A 60 -20.12 12.01 -0.83
CA ASP A 60 -20.70 12.75 0.30
C ASP A 60 -20.22 12.19 1.63
N PHE A 61 -19.85 13.11 2.52
CA PHE A 61 -19.40 12.82 3.88
C PHE A 61 -20.55 12.72 4.90
N ASP A 62 -21.81 12.76 4.44
CA ASP A 62 -23.01 12.68 5.29
C ASP A 62 -23.12 11.38 6.13
N LYS A 63 -22.48 10.29 5.71
CA LYS A 63 -22.40 9.09 6.56
C LYS A 63 -21.48 9.32 7.74
N ALA A 64 -21.94 8.94 8.93
CA ALA A 64 -21.15 9.02 10.16
C ALA A 64 -19.78 8.36 9.97
N ASN A 65 -18.74 9.01 10.52
CA ASN A 65 -17.33 8.58 10.51
C ASN A 65 -16.55 8.73 9.20
N LEU A 66 -17.16 8.98 8.04
CA LEU A 66 -16.41 9.14 6.79
C LEU A 66 -15.40 10.30 6.88
N LEU A 67 -15.84 11.51 7.23
CA LEU A 67 -14.94 12.65 7.32
C LEU A 67 -13.86 12.50 8.42
N PRO A 68 -14.18 12.02 9.64
CA PRO A 68 -13.16 11.67 10.63
C PRO A 68 -12.12 10.65 10.13
N GLU A 69 -12.54 9.59 9.45
CA GLU A 69 -11.63 8.56 8.90
C GLU A 69 -10.76 9.13 7.77
N MET A 70 -11.34 9.94 6.88
CA MET A 70 -10.61 10.68 5.86
C MET A 70 -9.55 11.59 6.50
N ALA A 71 -9.91 12.35 7.54
CA ALA A 71 -8.97 13.23 8.24
C ALA A 71 -7.83 12.44 8.92
N ALA A 72 -8.14 11.28 9.52
CA ALA A 72 -7.12 10.41 10.11
C ALA A 72 -6.18 9.84 9.06
N HIS A 73 -6.70 9.41 7.91
CA HIS A 73 -5.91 8.97 6.77
C HIS A 73 -5.00 10.10 6.25
N LEU A 74 -5.51 11.32 6.05
CA LEU A 74 -4.69 12.45 5.61
C LEU A 74 -3.56 12.77 6.60
N ALA A 75 -3.81 12.63 7.91
CA ALA A 75 -2.76 12.78 8.93
C ALA A 75 -1.70 11.68 8.85
N ALA A 76 -2.10 10.43 8.58
CA ALA A 76 -1.17 9.32 8.34
C ALA A 76 -0.36 9.55 7.05
N GLU A 77 -1.00 9.98 5.96
CA GLU A 77 -0.32 10.30 4.71
C GLU A 77 0.65 11.48 4.85
N ALA A 78 0.34 12.48 5.69
CA ALA A 78 1.28 13.56 5.99
C ALA A 78 2.57 13.04 6.67
N LYS A 79 2.48 12.00 7.49
CA LYS A 79 3.67 11.32 8.03
C LYS A 79 4.35 10.51 6.92
N ARG A 80 3.58 9.73 6.16
CA ARG A 80 4.10 8.86 5.10
C ARG A 80 4.82 9.62 3.98
N LEU A 81 4.35 10.81 3.59
CA LEU A 81 4.98 11.67 2.58
C LEU A 81 6.38 12.15 2.99
N ARG A 82 6.76 12.05 4.28
CA ARG A 82 8.13 12.32 4.73
C ARG A 82 9.09 11.20 4.39
N ASN A 83 8.61 9.99 4.13
CA ASN A 83 9.43 8.89 3.63
C ASN A 83 10.07 9.29 2.29
N PRO A 84 11.31 8.86 2.00
CA PRO A 84 11.94 9.11 0.70
C PRO A 84 11.14 8.54 -0.48
N ARG A 85 10.51 7.38 -0.26
CA ARG A 85 9.64 6.68 -1.21
C ARG A 85 8.28 6.36 -0.57
N PRO A 86 7.34 7.32 -0.52
CA PRO A 86 6.04 7.12 0.11
C PRO A 86 5.15 6.11 -0.63
N ASP A 87 5.46 5.82 -1.88
CA ASP A 87 4.81 4.81 -2.72
C ASP A 87 5.23 3.37 -2.37
N CYS A 88 6.31 3.19 -1.62
CA CYS A 88 6.90 1.86 -1.38
C CYS A 88 6.47 1.21 -0.06
N TYR A 89 6.20 -0.09 -0.11
CA TYR A 89 5.92 -0.96 1.04
C TYR A 89 6.83 -2.19 0.98
N VAL A 90 6.82 -2.99 2.04
CA VAL A 90 7.45 -4.30 2.06
C VAL A 90 6.40 -5.37 2.38
N THR A 91 6.57 -6.58 1.83
CA THR A 91 5.77 -7.76 2.16
C THR A 91 6.38 -8.55 3.33
N LEU A 92 5.65 -9.50 3.91
CA LEU A 92 6.20 -10.33 4.99
C LEU A 92 7.36 -11.21 4.51
N GLY A 93 7.31 -11.66 3.24
CA GLY A 93 8.42 -12.35 2.59
C GLY A 93 9.66 -11.48 2.32
N GLY A 94 9.60 -10.17 2.57
CA GLY A 94 10.73 -9.25 2.41
C GLY A 94 10.88 -8.62 1.02
N LEU A 95 9.83 -8.65 0.18
CA LEU A 95 9.84 -7.97 -1.11
C LEU A 95 9.49 -6.49 -0.97
N PRO A 96 10.35 -5.56 -1.42
CA PRO A 96 9.98 -4.15 -1.54
C PRO A 96 9.13 -3.93 -2.81
N LEU A 97 7.96 -3.31 -2.64
CA LEU A 97 6.99 -3.07 -3.70
C LEU A 97 6.66 -1.58 -3.79
N ALA A 98 6.74 -1.00 -4.99
CA ALA A 98 6.17 0.31 -5.28
C ALA A 98 4.73 0.15 -5.76
N PHE A 99 3.81 0.92 -5.19
CA PHE A 99 2.39 0.95 -5.56
C PHE A 99 2.12 2.18 -6.43
N GLY A 100 1.52 1.97 -7.61
CA GLY A 100 1.23 3.08 -8.52
C GLY A 100 0.15 2.79 -9.54
N LYS A 101 -0.22 3.82 -10.29
CA LYS A 101 -1.17 3.76 -11.42
C LYS A 101 -2.53 3.12 -11.06
N PHE A 102 -2.98 3.29 -9.82
CA PHE A 102 -4.31 2.86 -9.42
C PHE A 102 -5.38 3.74 -10.07
N GLN A 103 -6.41 3.10 -10.62
CA GLN A 103 -7.53 3.73 -11.29
C GLN A 103 -8.71 3.80 -10.33
N TRP A 104 -8.62 4.73 -9.37
CA TRP A 104 -9.67 4.99 -8.39
C TRP A 104 -10.81 5.82 -9.02
N PRO A 105 -12.03 5.77 -8.45
CA PRO A 105 -12.51 4.82 -7.44
C PRO A 105 -12.77 3.42 -8.03
N PHE A 106 -13.21 2.48 -7.19
CA PHE A 106 -13.71 1.19 -7.67
C PHE A 106 -14.89 1.37 -8.64
N HIS A 107 -14.93 0.56 -9.70
CA HIS A 107 -16.05 0.51 -10.65
C HIS A 107 -16.71 -0.88 -10.65
N ARG A 108 -17.99 -0.95 -10.99
CA ARG A 108 -18.68 -2.25 -11.11
C ARG A 108 -18.19 -2.97 -12.36
N SER A 109 -18.01 -4.28 -12.26
CA SER A 109 -17.67 -5.12 -13.40
C SER A 109 -18.76 -5.04 -14.48
N THR A 110 -18.35 -4.85 -15.74
CA THR A 110 -19.24 -4.84 -16.91
C THR A 110 -19.41 -6.22 -17.53
N SER A 111 -18.65 -7.23 -17.07
CA SER A 111 -18.69 -8.60 -17.60
C SER A 111 -19.76 -9.50 -16.96
N GLY A 112 -20.77 -8.90 -16.32
CA GLY A 112 -21.86 -9.62 -15.64
C GLY A 112 -21.49 -10.25 -14.30
N SER A 113 -20.33 -9.93 -13.71
CA SER A 113 -19.96 -10.38 -12.36
C SER A 113 -20.42 -9.40 -11.29
N ASP A 114 -20.88 -9.91 -10.14
CA ASP A 114 -21.24 -9.10 -8.96
C ASP A 114 -20.01 -8.69 -8.14
N THR A 115 -19.12 -7.96 -8.80
CA THR A 115 -17.88 -7.46 -8.21
C THR A 115 -17.61 -6.01 -8.58
N TYR A 116 -17.11 -5.25 -7.62
CA TYR A 116 -16.39 -4.01 -7.85
C TYR A 116 -14.92 -4.33 -8.14
N ILE A 117 -14.30 -3.59 -9.04
CA ILE A 117 -12.90 -3.76 -9.43
C ILE A 117 -12.17 -2.43 -9.35
N VAL A 118 -10.93 -2.46 -8.87
CA VAL A 118 -9.94 -1.39 -9.06
C VAL A 118 -8.71 -1.99 -9.74
N HIS A 119 -8.22 -1.31 -10.78
CA HIS A 119 -6.99 -1.70 -11.45
C HIS A 119 -5.81 -0.90 -10.91
N GLY A 120 -4.64 -1.51 -10.87
CA GLY A 120 -3.41 -0.84 -10.49
C GLY A 120 -2.18 -1.52 -11.06
N GLU A 121 -1.01 -1.00 -10.71
CA GLU A 121 0.28 -1.59 -11.02
C GLU A 121 1.16 -1.59 -9.77
N ILE A 122 1.79 -2.72 -9.50
CA ILE A 122 2.87 -2.79 -8.52
C ILE A 122 4.17 -3.16 -9.23
N SER A 123 5.30 -2.66 -8.74
CA SER A 123 6.62 -3.02 -9.25
C SER A 123 7.57 -3.38 -8.13
N ILE A 124 8.58 -4.19 -8.44
CA ILE A 124 9.67 -4.45 -7.52
C ILE A 124 10.47 -3.16 -7.35
N ALA A 125 10.72 -2.78 -6.09
CA ALA A 125 11.41 -1.55 -5.73
C ALA A 125 12.66 -1.87 -4.90
N ASP A 126 13.60 -2.64 -5.47
CA ASP A 126 14.82 -3.08 -4.79
C ASP A 126 16.06 -2.23 -5.14
N GLY A 127 15.86 -1.09 -5.83
CA GLY A 127 16.94 -0.22 -6.32
C GLY A 127 17.69 -0.77 -7.53
N GLY A 128 17.33 -1.97 -8.02
CA GLY A 128 17.91 -2.59 -9.20
C GLY A 128 17.37 -2.03 -10.52
N ALA A 129 18.00 -2.43 -11.63
CA ALA A 129 17.60 -2.03 -12.99
C ALA A 129 16.45 -2.88 -13.56
N HIS A 130 15.84 -3.77 -12.75
CA HIS A 130 14.84 -4.71 -13.23
C HIS A 130 13.45 -4.07 -13.27
N ASN A 131 12.89 -3.91 -14.48
CA ASN A 131 11.53 -3.36 -14.67
C ASN A 131 10.43 -4.42 -14.48
N LEU A 132 10.52 -5.22 -13.42
CA LEU A 132 9.52 -6.24 -13.12
C LEU A 132 8.30 -5.61 -12.42
N HIS A 133 7.12 -5.87 -12.97
CA HIS A 133 5.87 -5.34 -12.46
C HIS A 133 4.74 -6.36 -12.58
N ALA A 134 3.66 -6.12 -11.85
CA ALA A 134 2.41 -6.84 -11.98
C ALA A 134 1.29 -5.82 -12.11
N LYS A 135 0.55 -5.88 -13.22
CA LYS A 135 -0.74 -5.19 -13.31
C LYS A 135 -1.74 -5.99 -12.51
N VAL A 136 -2.47 -5.34 -11.62
CA VAL A 136 -3.40 -5.99 -10.71
C VAL A 136 -4.84 -5.55 -10.99
N ALA A 137 -5.78 -6.46 -10.75
CA ALA A 137 -7.20 -6.20 -10.70
C ALA A 137 -7.71 -6.67 -9.34
N ALA A 138 -7.79 -5.74 -8.39
CA ALA A 138 -8.33 -6.04 -7.07
C ALA A 138 -9.85 -6.04 -7.14
N SER A 139 -10.46 -7.16 -6.76
CA SER A 139 -11.90 -7.37 -6.87
C SER A 139 -12.55 -7.57 -5.51
N VAL A 140 -13.67 -6.90 -5.30
CA VAL A 140 -14.49 -6.93 -4.10
C VAL A 140 -15.89 -7.38 -4.51
N THR A 141 -16.46 -8.41 -3.87
CA THR A 141 -17.85 -8.80 -4.16
C THR A 141 -18.84 -7.75 -3.65
N VAL A 142 -20.01 -7.64 -4.28
CA VAL A 142 -21.05 -6.68 -3.85
C VAL A 142 -21.41 -6.86 -2.37
N THR A 143 -21.54 -8.10 -1.90
CA THR A 143 -21.81 -8.41 -0.49
C THR A 143 -20.69 -7.95 0.45
N PHE A 144 -19.44 -7.94 -0.02
CA PHE A 144 -18.34 -7.44 0.78
C PHE A 144 -18.28 -5.90 0.77
N ALA A 145 -18.68 -5.26 -0.32
CA ALA A 145 -18.79 -3.81 -0.38
C ALA A 145 -19.78 -3.24 0.66
N GLU A 146 -20.81 -3.99 1.04
CA GLU A 146 -21.78 -3.59 2.08
C GLU A 146 -21.17 -3.41 3.47
N ILE A 147 -20.02 -4.03 3.75
CA ILE A 147 -19.36 -3.93 5.06
C ILE A 147 -18.18 -2.95 5.07
N VAL A 148 -17.86 -2.37 3.91
CA VAL A 148 -16.84 -1.32 3.77
C VAL A 148 -17.52 0.04 3.87
N PRO A 149 -16.96 1.04 4.59
CA PRO A 149 -17.58 2.37 4.70
C PRO A 149 -17.90 3.03 3.35
N ALA A 150 -16.95 2.94 2.42
CA ALA A 150 -17.09 3.41 1.05
C ALA A 150 -16.13 2.66 0.11
N MET A 151 -16.45 2.63 -1.19
CA MET A 151 -15.59 1.98 -2.19
C MET A 151 -14.53 2.95 -2.76
N GLU A 152 -14.51 4.18 -2.27
CA GLU A 152 -13.59 5.25 -2.61
C GLU A 152 -12.32 5.20 -1.74
N GLN A 153 -11.30 5.97 -2.13
CA GLN A 153 -10.18 6.24 -1.25
C GLN A 153 -10.63 7.06 -0.02
N PRO A 154 -10.01 6.88 1.16
CA PRO A 154 -9.02 5.86 1.50
C PRO A 154 -9.64 4.54 2.00
N TYR A 155 -10.96 4.50 2.15
CA TYR A 155 -11.70 3.41 2.80
C TYR A 155 -11.44 2.06 2.13
N ALA A 156 -11.37 2.06 0.80
CA ALA A 156 -11.06 0.86 0.04
C ALA A 156 -9.56 0.64 -0.20
N GLU A 157 -8.78 1.72 -0.26
CA GLU A 157 -7.35 1.67 -0.60
C GLU A 157 -6.53 0.84 0.38
N THR A 158 -6.72 1.07 1.68
CA THR A 158 -5.87 0.47 2.72
C THR A 158 -5.92 -1.04 2.68
N PHE A 159 -7.12 -1.64 2.62
CA PHE A 159 -7.23 -3.09 2.55
C PHE A 159 -6.84 -3.64 1.17
N VAL A 160 -6.96 -2.88 0.08
CA VAL A 160 -6.50 -3.30 -1.25
C VAL A 160 -4.98 -3.44 -1.25
N TYR A 161 -4.25 -2.47 -0.69
CA TYR A 161 -2.79 -2.53 -0.63
C TYR A 161 -2.34 -3.74 0.19
N ASN A 162 -2.99 -4.00 1.31
CA ASN A 162 -2.69 -5.15 2.16
C ASN A 162 -3.09 -6.49 1.52
N ALA A 163 -4.20 -6.54 0.80
CA ALA A 163 -4.61 -7.71 0.02
C ALA A 163 -3.57 -8.03 -1.05
N ILE A 164 -3.09 -7.02 -1.78
CA ILE A 164 -2.03 -7.18 -2.79
C ILE A 164 -0.77 -7.76 -2.15
N ARG A 165 -0.28 -7.16 -1.06
CA ARG A 165 0.89 -7.67 -0.33
C ARG A 165 0.71 -9.12 0.10
N LYS A 166 -0.49 -9.47 0.58
CA LYS A 166 -0.82 -10.83 1.00
C LYS A 166 -0.86 -11.81 -0.19
N THR A 167 -1.40 -11.39 -1.32
CA THR A 167 -1.43 -12.21 -2.55
C THR A 167 -0.02 -12.44 -3.08
N VAL A 168 0.89 -11.47 -2.95
CA VAL A 168 2.32 -11.67 -3.23
C VAL A 168 2.91 -12.72 -2.29
N ASP A 169 2.68 -12.64 -0.98
CA ASP A 169 3.19 -13.63 -0.01
C ASP A 169 2.59 -15.04 -0.21
N PHE A 170 1.44 -15.15 -0.88
CA PHE A 170 0.87 -16.43 -1.30
C PHE A 170 1.43 -16.96 -2.62
N GLY A 171 2.35 -16.23 -3.26
CA GLY A 171 2.91 -16.61 -4.55
C GLY A 171 1.89 -16.52 -5.69
N GLN A 172 0.84 -15.73 -5.52
CA GLN A 172 -0.31 -15.65 -6.44
C GLN A 172 -0.24 -14.45 -7.40
N LEU A 173 0.83 -13.64 -7.35
CA LEU A 173 1.12 -12.59 -8.32
C LEU A 173 2.50 -12.78 -8.92
N GLU A 174 2.58 -12.95 -10.22
CA GLU A 174 3.84 -13.04 -10.96
C GLU A 174 4.35 -11.64 -11.34
N PHE A 175 5.62 -11.35 -11.07
CA PHE A 175 6.25 -10.12 -11.54
C PHE A 175 6.91 -10.34 -12.90
N LEU A 176 6.24 -9.88 -13.96
CA LEU A 176 6.61 -10.14 -15.36
C LEU A 176 6.69 -8.82 -16.14
N LYS A 177 7.31 -8.84 -17.33
CA LYS A 177 7.18 -7.75 -18.31
C LYS A 177 5.89 -7.90 -19.15
N SER A 178 4.82 -8.39 -18.54
CA SER A 178 3.56 -8.72 -19.22
C SER A 178 2.49 -7.65 -18.99
N GLY A 179 1.68 -7.41 -20.02
CA GLY A 179 0.56 -6.48 -19.93
C GLY A 179 -0.71 -7.05 -19.29
N ASN A 180 -0.75 -8.34 -18.96
CA ASN A 180 -1.94 -9.00 -18.43
C ASN A 180 -2.19 -8.63 -16.98
N ARG A 181 -3.45 -8.27 -16.67
CA ARG A 181 -3.88 -8.02 -15.30
C ARG A 181 -4.04 -9.33 -14.55
N GLN A 182 -3.52 -9.38 -13.34
CA GLN A 182 -3.63 -10.53 -12.45
C GLN A 182 -4.66 -10.24 -11.36
N PRO A 183 -5.51 -11.23 -11.01
CA PRO A 183 -6.57 -11.03 -10.04
C PRO A 183 -6.01 -10.92 -8.62
N VAL A 184 -6.53 -9.97 -7.86
CA VAL A 184 -6.28 -9.86 -6.41
C VAL A 184 -7.62 -9.97 -5.68
N PRO A 185 -7.97 -11.15 -5.16
CA PRO A 185 -9.28 -11.34 -4.56
C PRO A 185 -9.32 -10.70 -3.17
N VAL A 186 -10.10 -9.63 -3.01
CA VAL A 186 -10.41 -9.05 -1.70
C VAL A 186 -11.68 -9.72 -1.19
N THR A 187 -11.49 -10.72 -0.33
CA THR A 187 -12.59 -11.57 0.14
C THR A 187 -12.88 -11.35 1.62
N THR A 188 -14.03 -11.85 2.06
CA THR A 188 -14.40 -11.94 3.49
C THR A 188 -13.37 -12.69 4.34
N ARG A 189 -12.46 -13.48 3.74
CA ARG A 189 -11.38 -14.14 4.47
C ARG A 189 -10.40 -13.16 5.13
N PHE A 190 -10.29 -11.95 4.59
CA PHE A 190 -9.46 -10.91 5.19
C PHE A 190 -10.22 -10.07 6.22
N TYR A 191 -11.48 -10.38 6.53
CA TYR A 191 -12.29 -9.61 7.48
C TYR A 191 -12.87 -10.50 8.58
N SER A 192 -12.44 -10.23 9.81
CA SER A 192 -13.02 -10.87 10.99
C SER A 192 -14.34 -10.19 11.35
N ARG A 193 -15.47 -10.85 11.06
CA ARG A 193 -16.80 -10.36 11.47
C ARG A 193 -16.95 -10.22 12.98
N TRP A 194 -16.25 -11.06 13.73
CA TRP A 194 -16.27 -11.06 15.20
C TRP A 194 -15.50 -9.87 15.78
N GLN A 195 -14.33 -9.57 15.23
CA GLN A 195 -13.49 -8.46 15.69
C GLN A 195 -13.81 -7.14 14.95
N LYS A 196 -14.66 -7.21 13.91
CA LYS A 196 -15.02 -6.11 13.00
C LYS A 196 -13.81 -5.38 12.43
N LYS A 197 -12.77 -6.14 12.05
CA LYS A 197 -11.53 -5.59 11.47
C LYS A 197 -10.97 -6.50 10.39
N PHE A 198 -10.13 -5.91 9.54
CA PHE A 198 -9.33 -6.65 8.60
C PHE A 198 -8.18 -7.38 9.29
N VAL A 199 -7.91 -8.61 8.85
CA VAL A 199 -6.80 -9.47 9.30
C VAL A 199 -6.18 -10.11 8.07
N PHE A 200 -4.93 -9.77 7.78
CA PHE A 200 -4.21 -10.27 6.59
C PHE A 200 -3.22 -11.37 6.93
N THR A 201 -2.46 -11.18 8.01
CA THR A 201 -1.46 -12.14 8.46
C THR A 201 -1.50 -12.26 9.97
N GLU A 202 -1.41 -13.48 10.47
CA GLU A 202 -1.10 -13.74 11.86
C GLU A 202 0.41 -13.73 11.99
N THR A 203 0.95 -12.85 12.84
CA THR A 203 2.40 -12.73 13.04
C THR A 203 2.75 -12.80 14.53
N ASP A 204 3.90 -13.37 14.84
CA ASP A 204 4.52 -13.25 16.15
C ASP A 204 5.49 -12.05 16.24
N ASP A 205 6.08 -11.83 17.40
CA ASP A 205 7.01 -10.72 17.62
C ASP A 205 8.31 -10.88 16.81
N GLN A 206 8.77 -12.10 16.53
CA GLN A 206 9.97 -12.30 15.73
C GLN A 206 9.72 -11.93 14.26
N GLU A 207 8.56 -12.31 13.72
CA GLU A 207 8.15 -11.99 12.34
C GLU A 207 7.94 -10.49 12.14
N ARG A 208 7.29 -9.82 13.09
CA ARG A 208 7.10 -8.36 13.06
C ARG A 208 8.42 -7.60 13.14
N LEU A 209 9.36 -8.06 13.95
CA LEU A 209 10.70 -7.46 14.01
C LEU A 209 11.45 -7.65 12.67
N ARG A 210 11.43 -8.86 12.12
CA ARG A 210 12.03 -9.15 10.81
C ARG A 210 11.43 -8.26 9.72
N TYR A 211 10.11 -8.06 9.75
CA TYR A 211 9.41 -7.15 8.86
C TYR A 211 9.91 -5.70 9.03
N LEU A 212 9.99 -5.19 10.26
CA LEU A 212 10.45 -3.83 10.53
C LEU A 212 11.89 -3.62 10.05
N LEU A 213 12.79 -4.56 10.31
CA LEU A 213 14.17 -4.49 9.84
C LEU A 213 14.26 -4.54 8.31
N SER A 214 13.47 -5.40 7.66
CA SER A 214 13.38 -5.46 6.19
C SER A 214 12.85 -4.14 5.59
N LYS A 215 11.80 -3.57 6.19
CA LYS A 215 11.27 -2.25 5.82
C LYS A 215 12.33 -1.16 5.94
N ILE A 216 13.09 -1.13 7.04
CA ILE A 216 14.14 -0.13 7.25
C ILE A 216 15.29 -0.35 6.26
N TYR A 217 15.75 -1.58 6.08
CA TYR A 217 16.79 -1.92 5.11
C TYR A 217 16.43 -1.42 3.70
N TRP A 218 15.26 -1.81 3.20
CA TRP A 218 14.85 -1.46 1.84
C TRP A 218 14.46 0.02 1.71
N LEU A 219 13.58 0.52 2.55
CA LEU A 219 12.97 1.84 2.34
C LEU A 219 13.83 2.99 2.86
N SER A 220 14.59 2.77 3.94
CA SER A 220 15.55 3.76 4.44
C SER A 220 16.93 3.55 3.81
N GLY A 221 17.48 2.35 3.87
CA GLY A 221 18.84 2.06 3.40
C GLY A 221 18.98 2.15 1.88
N VAL A 222 18.39 1.20 1.17
CA VAL A 222 18.56 1.03 -0.28
C VAL A 222 17.88 2.13 -1.08
N LEU A 223 16.58 2.34 -0.87
CA LEU A 223 15.79 3.31 -1.64
C LEU A 223 15.84 4.73 -1.07
N GLY A 224 16.21 4.86 0.20
CA GLY A 224 16.14 6.12 0.94
C GLY A 224 17.49 6.76 1.21
N GLU A 225 18.59 6.13 0.81
CA GLU A 225 19.96 6.60 1.04
C GLU A 225 20.24 6.90 2.53
N GLY A 226 19.72 6.06 3.42
CA GLY A 226 19.83 6.18 4.87
C GLY A 226 18.89 7.20 5.51
N LYS A 227 18.01 7.86 4.75
CA LYS A 227 17.02 8.80 5.32
C LYS A 227 15.96 8.04 6.14
N PRO A 228 15.47 8.60 7.25
CA PRO A 228 14.48 7.92 8.10
C PRO A 228 13.16 7.63 7.39
N VAL A 229 12.54 6.50 7.74
CA VAL A 229 11.20 6.09 7.28
C VAL A 229 10.27 5.89 8.46
N TRP A 230 9.00 6.24 8.28
CA TRP A 230 7.96 6.08 9.28
C TRP A 230 7.69 4.59 9.55
N ILE A 231 7.79 4.16 10.81
CA ILE A 231 7.63 2.75 11.20
C ILE A 231 6.27 2.43 11.84
N ALA A 232 5.57 3.43 12.35
CA ALA A 232 4.22 3.30 12.93
C ALA A 232 3.11 3.47 11.88
N ASP A 233 3.23 2.83 10.73
CA ASP A 233 2.24 2.97 9.66
C ASP A 233 0.98 2.11 9.95
N PRO A 234 -0.24 2.70 9.98
CA PRO A 234 -1.48 1.95 10.20
C PRO A 234 -1.72 0.83 9.17
N ARG A 235 -1.28 1.00 7.91
CA ARG A 235 -1.40 -0.05 6.89
C ARG A 235 -0.51 -1.23 7.24
N ASP A 236 0.69 -0.99 7.77
CA ASP A 236 1.61 -2.06 8.20
C ASP A 236 1.11 -2.73 9.47
N ALA A 237 0.59 -1.96 10.44
CA ALA A 237 -0.05 -2.50 11.64
C ALA A 237 -1.23 -3.44 11.28
N GLN A 238 -2.10 -3.02 10.36
CA GLN A 238 -3.20 -3.85 9.87
C GLN A 238 -2.70 -5.11 9.13
N TYR A 239 -1.67 -4.96 8.28
CA TYR A 239 -1.11 -6.07 7.50
C TYR A 239 -0.49 -7.16 8.38
N LEU A 240 0.17 -6.76 9.47
CA LEU A 240 0.81 -7.64 10.44
C LEU A 240 -0.13 -8.11 11.56
N ASN A 241 -1.39 -7.65 11.58
CA ASN A 241 -2.33 -7.89 12.68
C ASN A 241 -1.76 -7.46 14.06
N THR A 242 -1.26 -6.23 14.13
CA THR A 242 -0.70 -5.61 15.35
C THR A 242 -1.17 -4.15 15.48
N THR A 243 -0.60 -3.39 16.42
CA THR A 243 -0.89 -1.97 16.63
C THR A 243 0.31 -1.08 16.28
N GLU A 244 0.06 0.18 15.93
CA GLU A 244 1.12 1.17 15.71
C GLU A 244 2.03 1.31 16.94
N SER A 245 1.44 1.29 18.14
CA SER A 245 2.17 1.33 19.41
C SER A 245 3.08 0.11 19.62
N ASP A 246 2.64 -1.08 19.19
CA ASP A 246 3.47 -2.29 19.28
C ASP A 246 4.66 -2.20 18.33
N LEU A 247 4.46 -1.70 17.10
CA LEU A 247 5.56 -1.49 16.15
C LEU A 247 6.62 -0.52 16.73
N LEU A 248 6.20 0.55 17.39
CA LEU A 248 7.11 1.49 18.08
C LEU A 248 7.81 0.85 19.27
N ARG A 249 7.09 0.11 20.10
CA ARG A 249 7.65 -0.61 21.26
C ARG A 249 8.75 -1.58 20.81
N MET A 250 8.46 -2.38 19.78
CA MET A 250 9.40 -3.37 19.23
C MET A 250 10.63 -2.70 18.64
N ALA A 251 10.44 -1.65 17.83
CA ALA A 251 11.57 -0.89 17.29
C ALA A 251 12.44 -0.31 18.42
N GLY A 252 11.83 0.20 19.50
CA GLY A 252 12.54 0.75 20.66
C GLY A 252 13.39 -0.27 21.42
N GLN A 253 12.87 -1.48 21.63
CA GLN A 253 13.59 -2.56 22.31
C GLN A 253 14.80 -3.04 21.48
N GLU A 254 14.63 -3.13 20.17
CA GLU A 254 15.58 -3.76 19.24
C GLU A 254 16.58 -2.77 18.63
N ALA A 255 16.30 -1.46 18.70
CA ALA A 255 17.30 -0.42 18.42
C ALA A 255 18.56 -0.55 19.31
N GLY A 256 18.44 -1.25 20.45
CA GLY A 256 19.55 -1.59 21.33
C GLY A 256 20.64 -2.47 20.70
N GLU A 257 20.35 -3.15 19.59
CA GLU A 257 21.35 -3.97 18.88
C GLU A 257 22.18 -3.18 17.85
N GLY A 258 21.93 -1.88 17.70
CA GLY A 258 22.65 -1.01 16.77
C GLY A 258 22.22 -1.13 15.31
N LEU A 259 21.14 -1.86 15.00
CA LEU A 259 20.67 -2.08 13.64
C LEU A 259 19.88 -0.91 13.05
N MET A 260 19.24 -0.10 13.88
CA MET A 260 18.51 1.09 13.43
C MET A 260 18.75 2.27 14.35
N THR A 261 18.60 3.48 13.82
CA THR A 261 18.49 4.70 14.65
C THR A 261 17.04 5.14 14.68
N LEU A 262 16.55 5.54 15.86
CA LEU A 262 15.17 6.02 16.05
C LEU A 262 15.12 7.52 16.22
N SER A 263 14.12 8.15 15.61
CA SER A 263 13.77 9.56 15.78
C SER A 263 12.25 9.69 15.83
N GLY A 264 11.69 9.67 17.03
CA GLY A 264 10.24 9.60 17.25
C GLY A 264 9.65 8.34 16.62
N GLU A 265 8.75 8.52 15.65
CA GLU A 265 8.09 7.42 14.91
C GLU A 265 8.86 7.00 13.65
N TYR A 266 10.07 7.51 13.42
CA TYR A 266 10.87 7.23 12.24
C TYR A 266 12.11 6.43 12.62
N ALA A 267 12.54 5.55 11.72
CA ALA A 267 13.76 4.79 11.85
C ALA A 267 14.63 4.91 10.60
N ALA A 268 15.95 4.96 10.77
CA ALA A 268 16.92 4.93 9.68
C ALA A 268 17.85 3.72 9.77
N ALA A 269 18.21 3.17 8.61
CA ALA A 269 19.15 2.06 8.49
C ALA A 269 20.55 2.49 8.95
N THR A 270 21.21 1.65 9.75
CA THR A 270 22.59 1.85 10.18
C THR A 270 23.57 1.13 9.25
N PRO A 271 24.87 1.48 9.28
CA PRO A 271 25.90 0.68 8.60
C PRO A 271 25.88 -0.81 8.99
N GLN A 272 25.52 -1.13 10.25
CA GLN A 272 25.46 -2.51 10.74
C GLN A 272 24.30 -3.30 10.11
N LEU A 273 23.13 -2.67 9.93
CA LEU A 273 22.03 -3.28 9.18
C LEU A 273 22.38 -3.41 7.70
N MET A 274 23.01 -2.40 7.11
CA MET A 274 23.44 -2.44 5.72
C MET A 274 24.50 -3.52 5.45
N ALA A 275 25.34 -3.85 6.44
CA ALA A 275 26.29 -4.95 6.35
C ALA A 275 25.62 -6.34 6.25
N ARG A 276 24.31 -6.45 6.52
CA ARG A 276 23.51 -7.67 6.33
C ARG A 276 22.84 -7.74 4.95
N SER A 277 23.32 -6.99 3.96
CA SER A 277 22.70 -6.93 2.63
C SER A 277 22.44 -8.31 2.00
N ALA A 278 23.38 -9.24 2.12
CA ALA A 278 23.25 -10.60 1.59
C ALA A 278 22.01 -11.35 2.15
N GLU A 279 21.64 -11.11 3.41
CA GLU A 279 20.44 -11.70 4.02
C GLU A 279 19.17 -11.17 3.38
N TYR A 280 19.05 -9.85 3.25
CA TYR A 280 17.87 -9.19 2.68
C TYR A 280 17.73 -9.45 1.18
N GLU A 281 18.85 -9.46 0.45
CA GLU A 281 18.88 -9.82 -0.97
C GLU A 281 18.45 -11.27 -1.20
N ALA A 282 18.92 -12.20 -0.37
CA ALA A 282 18.50 -13.60 -0.42
C ALA A 282 17.02 -13.78 -0.08
N ALA A 283 16.48 -13.05 0.90
CA ALA A 283 15.06 -13.05 1.23
C ALA A 283 14.21 -12.52 0.07
N ARG A 284 14.63 -11.40 -0.54
CA ARG A 284 14.01 -10.81 -1.73
C ARG A 284 14.03 -11.79 -2.91
N ASP A 285 15.14 -12.48 -3.14
CA ASP A 285 15.25 -13.47 -4.22
C ASP A 285 14.38 -14.70 -3.96
N ALA A 286 14.35 -15.20 -2.72
CA ALA A 286 13.50 -16.31 -2.33
C ALA A 286 12.02 -15.98 -2.51
N ALA A 287 11.59 -14.80 -2.04
CA ALA A 287 10.22 -14.36 -2.19
C ALA A 287 9.86 -14.09 -3.66
N LEU A 288 10.74 -13.48 -4.45
CA LEU A 288 10.51 -13.29 -5.89
C LEU A 288 10.42 -14.63 -6.62
N ASN A 289 11.27 -15.60 -6.29
CA ASN A 289 11.20 -16.94 -6.86
C ASN A 289 9.94 -17.69 -6.46
N PHE A 290 9.45 -17.48 -5.24
CA PHE A 290 8.18 -18.05 -4.78
C PHE A 290 6.97 -17.55 -5.59
N THR A 291 7.05 -16.33 -6.12
CA THR A 291 6.01 -15.80 -7.02
C THR A 291 6.01 -16.41 -8.42
N LYS A 292 7.04 -17.16 -8.81
CA LYS A 292 7.11 -17.79 -10.14
C LYS A 292 6.37 -19.13 -10.09
N PRO A 293 5.47 -19.44 -11.03
CA PRO A 293 4.89 -20.78 -11.13
C PRO A 293 6.01 -21.77 -11.43
N GLN A 294 6.19 -22.76 -10.54
CA GLN A 294 7.18 -23.82 -10.70
C GLN A 294 6.76 -24.88 -11.74
N PHE A 295 5.55 -24.76 -12.31
CA PHE A 295 5.07 -25.69 -13.32
C PHE A 295 5.73 -25.39 -14.68
N ASN A 296 6.49 -26.36 -15.20
CA ASN A 296 7.11 -26.37 -16.52
C ASN A 296 8.20 -25.32 -16.82
N GLU A 297 9.27 -25.30 -16.03
CA GLU A 297 10.53 -24.65 -16.45
C GLU A 297 11.06 -25.20 -17.79
N SER A 298 10.77 -26.47 -18.10
CA SER A 298 11.07 -27.13 -19.38
C SER A 298 10.25 -26.60 -20.57
N MET A 299 9.00 -26.17 -20.37
CA MET A 299 8.23 -25.51 -21.45
C MET A 299 8.68 -24.06 -21.67
N ARG A 300 9.05 -23.33 -20.60
CA ARG A 300 9.57 -21.95 -20.70
C ARG A 300 10.94 -21.88 -21.39
N SER A 301 11.76 -22.92 -21.28
CA SER A 301 13.05 -23.06 -21.99
C SER A 301 12.91 -23.57 -23.44
N GLY A 302 11.69 -23.78 -23.92
CA GLY A 302 11.44 -24.24 -25.31
C GLY A 302 11.78 -25.70 -25.57
N HIS A 303 12.04 -26.50 -24.53
CA HIS A 303 12.44 -27.91 -24.67
C HIS A 303 11.28 -28.90 -24.81
N ALA A 304 10.03 -28.44 -24.75
CA ALA A 304 8.84 -29.30 -24.72
C ALA A 304 8.09 -29.40 -26.06
N ASN A 305 8.78 -29.19 -27.19
CA ASN A 305 8.30 -29.59 -28.51
C ASN A 305 9.49 -30.17 -29.30
N MET A 306 9.87 -31.40 -28.99
CA MET A 306 10.51 -32.34 -29.92
C MET A 306 9.82 -33.69 -29.81
#